data_AF-A0A0C2JI30-F1
#
_entry.id   AF-A0A0C2JI30-F1
#
_cell.length_a   1.000
_cell.length_b   1.000
_cell.length_c   1.000
_cell.angle_alpha   90.00
_cell.angle_beta   90.00
_cell.angle_gamma   90.00
#
_symmetry.space_group_name_H-M   'P 1'
#
loop_
_entity.id
_entity.type
_entity.pdbx_description
1 polymer ?
#
loop_
_entity_poly.entity_id
_entity_poly.type
_entity_poly.pdbx_seq_one_letter_code
_entity_poly.pdbx_strand_id
1 'polypeptide(L)'
;MSHESESAVPKSRTNHCMTSCREFLITFGGYSDWCKEGYDGFCIYNTLSEVWRQYDKPLPSASSSFDSSICAVGNLVYIFGGACCGSHCRPTNTLISFHLIDNTWKTIFPDTARHGENTPPLMCGNFLFHHNESLYVIGGMAEHQYLDTIYKFCLKTSTWSLVQQNGPKPLFKGRIFGTVFKNQFYCLSGTSITKPHEFREIWSFDFSTNAWTKKTTKSKTQKFPGCRIEESLAFSSNCCYLSGGRNRSLKIIYSDIWKLDLETLEWYELDYSLRTGLYLHCTSVVDDCYLFIFGGYGSRSNNHNTFERFIVRPPTLYRLGRESIIRSPNFERHMEYLPPFFVDEFRTNCKL
;
A
#
# COMPACT_ATOMS: atom_id res chain seq x y z
N MET A 1 -11.67 -17.01 -17.54
CA MET A 1 -10.25 -17.35 -17.42
C MET A 1 -9.49 -16.09 -17.75
N SER A 2 -8.78 -15.53 -16.79
CA SER A 2 -7.89 -14.40 -17.03
C SER A 2 -6.64 -14.89 -17.77
N HIS A 3 -6.18 -14.15 -18.77
CA HIS A 3 -4.89 -14.38 -19.40
C HIS A 3 -3.77 -13.88 -18.47
N GLU A 4 -2.87 -14.79 -18.10
CA GLU A 4 -1.65 -14.49 -17.35
C GLU A 4 -0.47 -14.50 -18.31
N SER A 5 0.42 -13.52 -18.19
CA SER A 5 1.70 -13.55 -18.89
C SER A 5 2.84 -13.20 -17.92
N GLU A 6 3.93 -13.96 -18.01
CA GLU A 6 5.19 -13.59 -17.38
C GLU A 6 5.69 -12.31 -18.07
N SER A 7 5.89 -11.25 -17.29
CA SER A 7 6.33 -9.96 -17.81
C SER A 7 7.69 -9.58 -17.26
N ALA A 8 8.44 -8.77 -18.00
CA ALA A 8 9.54 -8.00 -17.43
C ALA A 8 9.02 -7.11 -16.27
N VAL A 9 9.94 -6.67 -15.39
CA VAL A 9 9.63 -5.73 -14.29
C VAL A 9 8.72 -4.62 -14.81
N PRO A 10 7.56 -4.36 -14.18
CA PRO A 10 6.63 -3.36 -14.69
C PRO A 10 7.31 -2.00 -14.79
N LYS A 11 6.93 -1.22 -15.80
CA LYS A 11 7.48 0.12 -16.00
C LYS A 11 7.24 1.01 -14.78
N SER A 12 8.21 1.87 -14.47
CA SER A 12 8.09 2.85 -13.39
C SER A 12 6.86 3.73 -13.59
N ARG A 13 6.17 3.96 -12.48
CA ARG A 13 4.89 4.65 -12.42
C ARG A 13 4.75 5.36 -11.08
N THR A 14 3.90 6.37 -11.06
CA THR A 14 3.52 7.15 -9.86
C THR A 14 2.02 7.02 -9.63
N ASN A 15 1.54 7.41 -8.45
CA ASN A 15 0.12 7.34 -8.07
C ASN A 15 -0.52 5.95 -8.22
N HIS A 16 0.31 4.90 -8.23
CA HIS A 16 -0.13 3.53 -8.08
C HIS A 16 -0.33 3.23 -6.60
N CYS A 17 -1.02 2.14 -6.30
CA CYS A 17 -1.12 1.62 -4.96
C CYS A 17 -0.41 0.26 -4.87
N MET A 18 0.12 -0.03 -3.69
CA MET A 18 0.90 -1.24 -3.44
C MET A 18 0.57 -1.82 -2.07
N THR A 19 0.41 -3.14 -2.01
CA THR A 19 0.23 -3.87 -0.77
C THR A 19 1.01 -5.18 -0.85
N SER A 20 1.06 -5.91 0.25
CA SER A 20 1.64 -7.24 0.31
C SER A 20 0.63 -8.22 0.87
N CYS A 21 0.74 -9.46 0.43
CA CYS A 21 0.04 -10.58 1.03
C CYS A 21 0.94 -11.80 0.97
N ARG A 22 1.29 -12.36 2.14
CA ARG A 22 2.24 -13.48 2.24
C ARG A 22 3.54 -13.12 1.51
N GLU A 23 4.01 -13.97 0.59
CA GLU A 23 5.20 -13.76 -0.24
C GLU A 23 4.97 -12.80 -1.44
N PHE A 24 3.75 -12.32 -1.66
CA PHE A 24 3.41 -11.54 -2.84
C PHE A 24 3.46 -10.04 -2.55
N LEU A 25 4.10 -9.30 -3.45
CA LEU A 25 3.98 -7.85 -3.56
C LEU A 25 3.01 -7.54 -4.69
N ILE A 26 1.94 -6.81 -4.39
CA ILE A 26 0.84 -6.54 -5.32
C ILE A 26 0.80 -5.06 -5.63
N THR A 27 0.76 -4.73 -6.92
CA THR A 27 0.68 -3.36 -7.42
C THR A 27 -0.54 -3.21 -8.31
N PHE A 28 -1.23 -2.07 -8.19
CA PHE A 28 -2.38 -1.75 -9.01
C PHE A 28 -2.34 -0.29 -9.45
N GLY A 29 -2.75 -0.06 -10.70
CA GLY A 29 -2.87 1.28 -11.24
C GLY A 29 -1.53 1.97 -11.46
N GLY A 30 -1.59 3.29 -11.46
CA GLY A 30 -0.51 4.23 -11.65
C GLY A 30 -0.58 4.98 -12.97
N TYR A 31 0.20 6.05 -13.03
CA TYR A 31 0.43 6.85 -14.21
C TYR A 31 1.92 6.82 -14.55
N SER A 32 2.26 6.83 -15.83
CA SER A 32 3.62 7.10 -16.27
C SER A 32 3.59 8.28 -17.22
N ASP A 33 4.27 9.36 -16.83
CA ASP A 33 4.44 10.57 -17.66
C ASP A 33 4.97 10.25 -19.07
N TRP A 34 5.71 9.15 -19.20
CA TRP A 34 6.39 8.72 -20.41
C TRP A 34 5.46 8.16 -21.48
N CYS A 35 4.38 7.48 -21.08
CA CYS A 35 3.44 6.89 -22.03
C CYS A 35 2.21 7.78 -22.26
N LYS A 36 2.00 8.82 -21.45
CA LYS A 36 0.76 9.63 -21.43
C LYS A 36 -0.51 8.77 -21.34
N GLU A 37 -0.36 7.54 -20.84
CA GLU A 37 -1.40 6.53 -20.70
C GLU A 37 -1.41 6.05 -19.24
N GLY A 38 -2.61 5.87 -18.69
CA GLY A 38 -2.80 5.24 -17.40
C GLY A 38 -2.35 3.79 -17.45
N TYR A 39 -1.61 3.34 -16.44
CA TYR A 39 -1.31 1.93 -16.25
C TYR A 39 -2.44 1.31 -15.46
N ASP A 40 -3.41 0.67 -16.12
CA ASP A 40 -4.43 -0.12 -15.44
C ASP A 40 -3.93 -1.53 -15.04
N GLY A 41 -2.60 -1.73 -15.02
CA GLY A 41 -2.02 -3.04 -14.82
C GLY A 41 -2.10 -3.47 -13.36
N PHE A 42 -2.73 -4.63 -13.11
CA PHE A 42 -2.60 -5.38 -11.87
C PHE A 42 -1.41 -6.33 -12.00
N CYS A 43 -0.34 -6.06 -11.26
CA CYS A 43 0.88 -6.85 -11.30
C CYS A 43 1.19 -7.43 -9.93
N ILE A 44 1.52 -8.71 -9.88
CA ILE A 44 1.96 -9.41 -8.69
C ILE A 44 3.42 -9.81 -8.89
N TYR A 45 4.24 -9.55 -7.89
CA TYR A 45 5.60 -10.04 -7.79
C TYR A 45 5.68 -11.10 -6.70
N ASN A 46 6.05 -12.31 -7.11
CA ASN A 46 6.33 -13.40 -6.19
C ASN A 46 7.76 -13.24 -5.67
N THR A 47 7.89 -12.88 -4.39
CA THR A 47 9.22 -12.63 -3.80
C THR A 47 10.02 -13.92 -3.58
N LEU A 48 9.41 -15.09 -3.63
CA LEU A 48 10.11 -16.37 -3.54
C LEU A 48 10.73 -16.75 -4.88
N SER A 49 9.99 -16.67 -5.98
CA SER A 49 10.50 -17.01 -7.31
C SER A 49 11.22 -15.83 -7.99
N GLU A 50 11.02 -14.61 -7.50
CA GLU A 50 11.47 -13.35 -8.12
C GLU A 50 10.86 -13.09 -9.51
N VAL A 51 9.64 -13.60 -9.73
CA VAL A 51 8.91 -13.46 -11.00
C VAL A 51 7.79 -12.42 -10.87
N TRP A 52 7.68 -11.56 -11.87
CA TRP A 52 6.54 -10.67 -12.07
C TRP A 52 5.51 -11.31 -12.98
N ARG A 53 4.25 -11.23 -12.57
CA ARG A 53 3.10 -11.61 -13.40
C ARG A 53 2.15 -10.44 -13.56
N GLN A 54 1.70 -10.26 -14.78
CA GLN A 54 0.64 -9.32 -15.10
C GLN A 54 -0.66 -10.10 -15.29
N TYR A 55 -1.72 -9.61 -14.66
CA TYR A 55 -3.06 -10.15 -14.77
C TYR A 55 -3.96 -9.20 -15.53
N ASP A 56 -5.06 -9.76 -16.04
CA ASP A 56 -6.11 -8.99 -16.67
C ASP A 56 -6.69 -7.91 -15.76
N LYS A 57 -7.12 -6.83 -16.40
CA LYS A 57 -7.75 -5.69 -15.75
C LYS A 57 -9.02 -6.12 -15.01
N PRO A 58 -9.39 -5.41 -13.93
CA PRO A 58 -10.73 -5.55 -13.39
C PRO A 58 -11.78 -5.23 -14.45
N LEU A 59 -13.02 -5.71 -14.22
CA LEU A 59 -14.14 -5.56 -15.15
C LEU A 59 -14.23 -4.11 -15.72
N PRO A 60 -14.58 -3.92 -17.01
CA PRO A 60 -14.45 -2.63 -17.71
C PRO A 60 -15.12 -1.42 -17.02
N SER A 61 -16.13 -1.65 -16.18
CA SER A 61 -16.81 -0.60 -15.43
C SER A 61 -16.03 -0.08 -14.21
N ALA A 62 -14.93 -0.72 -13.83
CA ALA A 62 -14.17 -0.46 -12.61
C ALA A 62 -12.71 -0.04 -12.87
N SER A 63 -12.37 0.34 -14.10
CA SER A 63 -11.00 0.71 -14.49
C SER A 63 -10.63 2.12 -14.02
N SER A 64 -10.50 2.33 -12.70
CA SER A 64 -9.79 3.49 -12.15
C SER A 64 -8.29 3.25 -12.19
N SER A 65 -7.58 4.12 -12.90
CA SER A 65 -6.17 3.94 -13.24
C SER A 65 -5.22 4.49 -12.19
N PHE A 66 -5.62 5.46 -11.36
CA PHE A 66 -4.71 6.10 -10.40
C PHE A 66 -5.44 6.61 -9.15
N ASP A 67 -4.68 6.83 -8.07
CA ASP A 67 -5.17 7.29 -6.76
C ASP A 67 -6.27 6.40 -6.13
N SER A 68 -6.31 5.13 -6.55
CA SER A 68 -7.07 4.05 -5.89
C SER A 68 -6.36 3.64 -4.60
N SER A 69 -7.11 3.14 -3.63
CA SER A 69 -6.56 2.53 -2.41
C SER A 69 -6.63 1.01 -2.49
N ILE A 70 -5.74 0.33 -1.77
CA ILE A 70 -5.59 -1.13 -1.83
C ILE A 70 -5.32 -1.72 -0.45
N CYS A 71 -5.91 -2.88 -0.16
CA CYS A 71 -5.70 -3.61 1.08
C CYS A 71 -5.85 -5.12 0.84
N ALA A 72 -4.93 -5.93 1.37
CA ALA A 72 -5.03 -7.38 1.32
C ALA A 72 -5.58 -7.96 2.63
N VAL A 73 -6.48 -8.95 2.53
CA VAL A 73 -7.05 -9.69 3.67
C VAL A 73 -7.16 -11.16 3.28
N GLY A 74 -6.40 -12.03 3.94
CA GLY A 74 -6.34 -13.44 3.56
C GLY A 74 -5.90 -13.59 2.09
N ASN A 75 -6.65 -14.31 1.27
CA ASN A 75 -6.36 -14.47 -0.17
C ASN A 75 -7.01 -13.40 -1.06
N LEU A 76 -7.61 -12.36 -0.48
CA LEU A 76 -8.35 -11.34 -1.22
C LEU A 76 -7.60 -10.02 -1.20
N VAL A 77 -7.50 -9.38 -2.36
CA VAL A 77 -7.00 -8.02 -2.52
C VAL A 77 -8.17 -7.12 -2.84
N TYR A 78 -8.47 -6.18 -1.96
CA TYR A 78 -9.53 -5.20 -2.14
C TYR A 78 -8.96 -3.90 -2.69
N ILE A 79 -9.65 -3.32 -3.65
CA ILE A 79 -9.32 -2.01 -4.24
C ILE A 79 -10.57 -1.14 -4.19
N PHE A 80 -10.40 0.11 -3.77
CA PHE A 80 -11.49 1.06 -3.62
C PHE A 80 -11.19 2.42 -4.28
N GLY A 81 -12.18 2.92 -5.01
CA GLY A 81 -12.18 4.28 -5.55
C GLY A 81 -11.09 4.52 -6.61
N GLY A 82 -10.55 5.73 -6.62
CA GLY A 82 -9.59 6.20 -7.62
C GLY A 82 -10.26 6.90 -8.79
N ALA A 83 -9.46 7.35 -9.75
CA ALA A 83 -9.94 8.06 -10.94
C ALA A 83 -9.37 7.45 -12.23
N CYS A 84 -10.14 7.53 -13.32
CA CYS A 84 -9.69 7.12 -14.65
C CYS A 84 -8.86 8.22 -15.32
N CYS A 85 -7.83 7.86 -16.08
CA CYS A 85 -7.11 8.81 -16.94
C CYS A 85 -7.98 9.19 -18.17
N GLY A 86 -8.16 10.50 -18.45
CA GLY A 86 -8.89 10.98 -19.64
C GLY A 86 -9.39 12.42 -19.53
N SER A 87 -10.09 12.91 -20.57
CA SER A 87 -10.65 14.28 -20.63
C SER A 87 -11.69 14.59 -19.55
N HIS A 88 -12.23 13.55 -18.91
CA HIS A 88 -13.11 13.64 -17.75
C HIS A 88 -12.59 12.69 -16.67
N CYS A 89 -11.62 13.15 -15.87
CA CYS A 89 -11.17 12.45 -14.66
C CYS A 89 -12.37 12.23 -13.73
N ARG A 90 -13.03 11.08 -13.84
CA ARG A 90 -14.20 10.73 -13.03
C ARG A 90 -13.75 9.82 -11.90
N PRO A 91 -13.86 10.26 -10.63
CA PRO A 91 -13.67 9.38 -9.50
C PRO A 91 -14.75 8.30 -9.44
N THR A 92 -14.45 7.17 -8.81
CA THR A 92 -15.41 6.10 -8.53
C THR A 92 -15.52 5.85 -7.03
N ASN A 93 -16.57 5.16 -6.60
CA ASN A 93 -16.72 4.59 -5.26
C ASN A 93 -16.90 3.06 -5.32
N THR A 94 -16.49 2.45 -6.43
CA THR A 94 -16.54 0.99 -6.61
C THR A 94 -15.58 0.31 -5.64
N LEU A 95 -16.05 -0.77 -5.00
CA LEU A 95 -15.24 -1.73 -4.26
C LEU A 95 -15.13 -3.02 -5.07
N ILE A 96 -13.92 -3.39 -5.45
CA ILE A 96 -13.62 -4.64 -6.14
C ILE A 96 -12.69 -5.51 -5.29
N SER A 97 -12.73 -6.81 -5.54
CA SER A 97 -11.79 -7.77 -4.95
C SER A 97 -11.18 -8.66 -6.01
N PHE A 98 -9.90 -9.00 -5.85
CA PHE A 98 -9.22 -10.04 -6.60
C PHE A 98 -8.88 -11.21 -5.67
N HIS A 99 -9.22 -12.44 -6.07
CA HIS A 99 -8.84 -13.63 -5.33
C HIS A 99 -7.50 -14.18 -5.86
N LEU A 100 -6.49 -14.17 -4.99
CA LEU A 100 -5.10 -14.49 -5.34
C LEU A 100 -4.88 -15.94 -5.77
N ILE A 101 -5.74 -16.88 -5.38
CA ILE A 101 -5.55 -18.30 -5.74
C ILE A 101 -6.31 -18.65 -7.01
N ASP A 102 -7.52 -18.13 -7.15
CA ASP A 102 -8.40 -18.45 -8.29
C ASP A 102 -8.17 -17.50 -9.47
N ASN A 103 -7.41 -16.43 -9.25
CA ASN A 103 -7.13 -15.37 -10.22
C ASN A 103 -8.41 -14.73 -10.79
N THR A 104 -9.41 -14.55 -9.93
CA THR A 104 -10.72 -14.02 -10.32
C THR A 104 -11.00 -12.66 -9.70
N TRP A 105 -11.52 -11.75 -10.52
CA TRP A 105 -12.10 -10.49 -10.09
C TRP A 105 -13.56 -10.65 -9.67
N LYS A 106 -13.97 -9.88 -8.67
CA LYS A 106 -15.37 -9.72 -8.26
C LYS A 106 -15.66 -8.27 -7.90
N THR A 107 -16.75 -7.73 -8.40
CA THR A 107 -17.31 -6.47 -7.91
C THR A 107 -18.06 -6.74 -6.61
N ILE A 108 -17.61 -6.12 -5.53
CA ILE A 108 -18.20 -6.25 -4.20
C ILE A 108 -19.27 -5.18 -3.98
N PHE A 109 -18.97 -3.95 -4.42
CA PHE A 109 -19.91 -2.84 -4.41
C PHE A 109 -19.76 -2.04 -5.71
N PRO A 110 -20.80 -1.96 -6.57
CA PRO A 110 -20.72 -1.25 -7.83
C PRO A 110 -20.72 0.28 -7.65
N ASP A 111 -20.24 1.02 -8.64
CA ASP A 111 -20.35 2.48 -8.70
C ASP A 111 -21.81 2.92 -8.57
N THR A 112 -22.11 3.75 -7.58
CA THR A 112 -23.44 4.33 -7.39
C THR A 112 -23.37 5.84 -7.59
N ALA A 113 -23.92 6.32 -8.71
CA ALA A 113 -24.01 7.76 -9.00
C ALA A 113 -24.77 8.55 -7.92
N ARG A 114 -25.66 7.88 -7.16
CA ARG A 114 -26.29 8.42 -5.95
C ARG A 114 -25.70 7.70 -4.75
N HIS A 115 -24.82 8.38 -4.01
CA HIS A 115 -24.37 7.91 -2.71
C HIS A 115 -25.46 8.25 -1.67
N GLY A 116 -25.84 7.27 -0.86
CA GLY A 116 -26.60 7.52 0.35
C GLY A 116 -25.71 8.12 1.45
N GLU A 117 -26.32 8.64 2.50
CA GLU A 117 -25.64 9.25 3.66
C GLU A 117 -24.58 8.31 4.30
N ASN A 118 -24.84 7.00 4.25
CA ASN A 118 -23.98 5.96 4.83
C ASN A 118 -22.97 5.34 3.85
N THR A 119 -22.94 5.78 2.60
CA THR A 119 -22.03 5.25 1.58
C THR A 119 -20.99 6.29 1.18
N PRO A 120 -19.76 5.87 0.86
CA PRO A 120 -18.73 6.78 0.40
C PRO A 120 -19.14 7.45 -0.93
N PRO A 121 -18.94 8.77 -1.09
CA PRO A 121 -19.10 9.44 -2.38
C PRO A 121 -18.03 8.98 -3.39
N LEU A 122 -18.18 9.41 -4.64
CA LEU A 122 -17.14 9.22 -5.67
C LEU A 122 -15.86 9.94 -5.22
N MET A 123 -14.78 9.19 -5.01
CA MET A 123 -13.56 9.75 -4.40
C MET A 123 -12.27 9.11 -4.90
N CYS A 124 -11.19 9.88 -4.88
CA CYS A 124 -9.82 9.43 -5.11
C CYS A 124 -8.91 9.85 -3.96
N GLY A 125 -7.70 9.29 -3.90
CA GLY A 125 -6.70 9.65 -2.88
C GLY A 125 -7.11 9.28 -1.45
N ASN A 126 -8.03 8.32 -1.31
CA ASN A 126 -8.49 7.80 -0.02
C ASN A 126 -7.52 6.75 0.52
N PHE A 127 -7.74 6.30 1.75
CA PHE A 127 -6.98 5.20 2.36
C PHE A 127 -7.88 4.05 2.77
N LEU A 128 -7.55 2.85 2.32
CA LEU A 128 -8.27 1.61 2.59
C LEU A 128 -7.44 0.73 3.51
N PHE A 129 -8.06 0.23 4.58
CA PHE A 129 -7.47 -0.80 5.44
C PHE A 129 -8.53 -1.74 5.99
N HIS A 130 -8.07 -2.85 6.55
CA HIS A 130 -8.91 -3.86 7.18
C HIS A 130 -8.75 -3.85 8.69
N HIS A 131 -9.87 -4.00 9.41
CA HIS A 131 -9.89 -4.24 10.85
C HIS A 131 -11.17 -4.96 11.26
N ASN A 132 -11.08 -5.95 12.15
CA ASN A 132 -12.23 -6.67 12.71
C ASN A 132 -13.32 -7.05 11.67
N GLU A 133 -12.92 -7.80 10.62
CA GLU A 133 -13.80 -8.30 9.55
C GLU A 133 -14.51 -7.20 8.73
N SER A 134 -13.98 -5.98 8.77
CA SER A 134 -14.51 -4.84 8.05
C SER A 134 -13.40 -4.10 7.32
N LEU A 135 -13.75 -3.55 6.17
CA LEU A 135 -12.90 -2.62 5.46
C LEU A 135 -13.28 -1.19 5.87
N TYR A 136 -12.28 -0.34 5.99
CA TYR A 136 -12.43 1.06 6.35
C TYR A 136 -11.83 1.93 5.25
N VAL A 137 -12.58 2.93 4.80
CA VAL A 137 -12.12 3.96 3.87
C VAL A 137 -12.08 5.28 4.62
N ILE A 138 -10.92 5.92 4.63
CA ILE A 138 -10.70 7.19 5.33
C ILE A 138 -10.28 8.28 4.34
N GLY A 139 -10.92 9.44 4.49
CA GLY A 139 -10.57 10.67 3.79
C GLY A 139 -10.72 10.57 2.28
N GLY A 140 -9.74 11.08 1.54
CA GLY A 140 -9.80 11.22 0.10
C GLY A 140 -10.33 12.57 -0.34
N MET A 141 -10.50 12.72 -1.65
CA MET A 141 -11.01 13.92 -2.29
C MET A 141 -12.28 13.61 -3.07
N ALA A 142 -13.34 14.36 -2.80
CA ALA A 142 -14.60 14.32 -3.54
C ALA A 142 -14.99 15.77 -3.89
N GLU A 143 -15.44 16.02 -5.12
CA GLU A 143 -15.88 17.34 -5.59
C GLU A 143 -14.88 18.48 -5.26
N HIS A 144 -13.58 18.21 -5.43
CA HIS A 144 -12.46 19.12 -5.11
C HIS A 144 -12.30 19.49 -3.62
N GLN A 145 -12.96 18.77 -2.72
CA GLN A 145 -12.85 18.93 -1.28
C GLN A 145 -12.19 17.72 -0.64
N TYR A 146 -11.34 17.96 0.36
CA TYR A 146 -10.77 16.89 1.18
C TYR A 146 -11.79 16.43 2.21
N LEU A 147 -12.00 15.12 2.28
CA LEU A 147 -12.87 14.49 3.26
C LEU A 147 -12.09 14.14 4.51
N ASP A 148 -12.77 14.18 5.65
CA ASP A 148 -12.26 13.78 6.97
C ASP A 148 -13.13 12.70 7.62
N THR A 149 -13.99 12.08 6.81
CA THR A 149 -14.94 11.03 7.18
C THR A 149 -14.29 9.64 7.09
N ILE A 150 -14.83 8.72 7.90
CA ILE A 150 -14.49 7.30 7.90
C ILE A 150 -15.74 6.51 7.51
N TYR A 151 -15.66 5.73 6.43
CA TYR A 151 -16.69 4.78 6.03
C TYR A 151 -16.23 3.36 6.37
N LYS A 152 -17.16 2.52 6.82
CA LYS A 152 -16.92 1.11 7.15
C LYS A 152 -17.80 0.22 6.28
N PHE A 153 -17.17 -0.74 5.60
CA PHE A 153 -17.84 -1.81 4.88
C PHE A 153 -17.71 -3.13 5.66
N CYS A 154 -18.83 -3.67 6.12
CA CYS A 154 -18.86 -4.95 6.82
C CYS A 154 -18.77 -6.10 5.80
N LEU A 155 -17.73 -6.94 5.88
CA LEU A 155 -17.53 -8.04 4.93
C LEU A 155 -18.58 -9.14 5.08
N LYS A 156 -19.17 -9.30 6.28
CA LYS A 156 -20.23 -10.29 6.54
C LYS A 156 -21.56 -9.91 5.91
N THR A 157 -21.98 -8.66 6.08
CA THR A 157 -23.30 -8.18 5.61
C THR A 157 -23.22 -7.53 4.23
N SER A 158 -22.02 -7.22 3.73
CA SER A 158 -21.78 -6.47 2.49
C SER A 158 -22.47 -5.09 2.49
N THR A 159 -22.44 -4.39 3.63
CA THR A 159 -23.09 -3.08 3.79
C THR A 159 -22.11 -2.02 4.26
N TRP A 160 -22.26 -0.81 3.71
CA TRP A 160 -21.58 0.40 4.17
C TRP A 160 -22.29 1.03 5.38
N SER A 161 -21.50 1.70 6.21
CA SER A 161 -21.94 2.52 7.34
C SER A 161 -20.97 3.67 7.55
N LEU A 162 -21.48 4.81 7.99
CA LEU A 162 -20.63 5.92 8.44
C LEU A 162 -20.12 5.60 9.86
N VAL A 163 -18.81 5.80 10.09
CA VAL A 163 -18.22 5.63 11.43
C VAL A 163 -18.31 6.96 12.16
N GLN A 164 -18.93 6.92 13.35
CA GLN A 164 -18.95 8.08 14.24
C GLN A 164 -17.51 8.48 14.61
N GLN A 165 -17.24 9.78 14.64
CA GLN A 165 -15.95 10.33 15.05
C GLN A 165 -16.17 11.36 16.15
N ASN A 166 -15.71 11.03 17.35
CA ASN A 166 -15.85 11.84 18.54
C ASN A 166 -14.63 12.76 18.72
N GLY A 167 -14.89 14.02 19.06
CA GLY A 167 -13.85 15.01 19.36
C GLY A 167 -13.11 15.57 18.13
N PRO A 168 -11.95 16.24 18.35
CA PRO A 168 -11.17 16.84 17.28
C PRO A 168 -10.60 15.78 16.33
N LYS A 169 -10.87 15.93 15.02
CA LYS A 169 -10.35 15.04 13.98
C LYS A 169 -9.17 15.65 13.21
N PRO A 170 -8.23 14.82 12.70
CA PRO A 170 -7.23 15.27 11.76
C PRO A 170 -7.87 15.78 10.46
N LEU A 171 -7.16 16.67 9.78
CA LEU A 171 -7.48 17.05 8.41
C LEU A 171 -6.58 16.27 7.46
N PHE A 172 -7.15 15.41 6.64
CA PHE A 172 -6.39 14.62 5.67
C PHE A 172 -6.12 15.43 4.41
N LYS A 173 -4.94 16.07 4.35
CA LYS A 173 -4.46 16.72 3.12
C LYS A 173 -3.41 15.85 2.45
N GLY A 174 -3.64 15.52 1.18
CA GLY A 174 -2.71 14.72 0.39
C GLY A 174 -2.83 13.21 0.69
N ARG A 175 -1.72 12.49 0.51
CA ARG A 175 -1.68 11.03 0.64
C ARG A 175 -1.82 10.63 2.10
N ILE A 176 -2.69 9.66 2.34
CA ILE A 176 -2.96 9.14 3.68
C ILE A 176 -2.20 7.83 3.86
N PHE A 177 -1.58 7.67 5.03
CA PHE A 177 -0.89 6.47 5.47
C PHE A 177 -1.25 6.14 6.90
N GLY A 178 -1.45 4.85 7.18
CA GLY A 178 -1.63 4.38 8.53
C GLY A 178 -1.71 2.88 8.65
N THR A 179 -1.80 2.40 9.89
CA THR A 179 -2.00 0.98 10.19
C THR A 179 -2.80 0.82 11.47
N VAL A 180 -3.42 -0.34 11.64
CA VAL A 180 -4.06 -0.70 12.90
C VAL A 180 -3.06 -1.45 13.76
N PHE A 181 -2.88 -0.99 14.99
CA PHE A 181 -2.08 -1.63 16.02
C PHE A 181 -2.83 -1.56 17.35
N LYS A 182 -3.00 -2.71 18.03
CA LYS A 182 -3.70 -2.81 19.34
C LYS A 182 -5.05 -2.07 19.37
N ASN A 183 -5.93 -2.38 18.41
CA ASN A 183 -7.28 -1.78 18.28
C ASN A 183 -7.29 -0.24 18.14
N GLN A 184 -6.20 0.34 17.65
CA GLN A 184 -6.10 1.76 17.31
C GLN A 184 -5.53 1.91 15.91
N PHE A 185 -6.11 2.79 15.10
CA PHE A 185 -5.55 3.16 13.81
C PHE A 185 -4.58 4.32 13.98
N TYR A 186 -3.30 4.09 13.71
CA TYR A 186 -2.26 5.10 13.74
C TYR A 186 -2.13 5.73 12.35
N CYS A 187 -2.35 7.04 12.28
CA CYS A 187 -2.33 7.82 11.07
C CYS A 187 -1.07 8.70 11.04
N LEU A 188 -0.21 8.44 10.05
CA LEU A 188 1.04 9.17 9.81
C LEU A 188 0.89 10.08 8.59
N SER A 189 -0.32 10.60 8.39
CA SER A 189 -0.67 11.44 7.24
C SER A 189 -0.53 12.91 7.56
N GLY A 190 -0.39 13.72 6.51
CA GLY A 190 -0.66 15.15 6.58
C GLY A 190 0.56 16.04 6.41
N THR A 191 1.52 15.64 5.57
CA THR A 191 2.75 16.38 5.32
C THR A 191 2.49 17.79 4.85
N SER A 192 2.44 18.72 5.81
CA SER A 192 2.33 20.14 5.55
C SER A 192 3.71 20.72 5.74
N ILE A 193 4.32 21.15 4.65
CA ILE A 193 5.66 21.77 4.62
C ILE A 193 5.77 22.94 5.61
N THR A 194 4.64 23.51 6.03
CA THR A 194 4.56 24.64 6.96
C THR A 194 4.67 24.26 8.44
N LYS A 195 4.69 22.96 8.80
CA LYS A 195 4.81 22.51 10.20
C LYS A 195 6.11 21.71 10.42
N PRO A 196 7.17 22.34 10.99
CA PRO A 196 8.49 21.72 11.16
C PRO A 196 8.56 20.56 12.18
N HIS A 197 7.43 20.11 12.74
CA HIS A 197 7.37 19.11 13.82
C HIS A 197 6.46 17.91 13.51
N GLU A 198 6.17 17.67 12.24
CA GLU A 198 5.09 16.77 11.88
C GLU A 198 5.30 15.31 12.32
N PHE A 199 6.51 14.80 12.23
CA PHE A 199 6.79 13.43 12.68
C PHE A 199 6.92 13.30 14.21
N ARG A 200 6.81 14.41 14.97
CA ARG A 200 6.83 14.43 16.44
C ARG A 200 5.46 14.14 17.06
N GLU A 201 4.39 14.31 16.30
CA GLU A 201 3.02 14.02 16.73
C GLU A 201 2.30 13.24 15.64
N ILE A 202 1.69 12.12 16.00
CA ILE A 202 0.87 11.34 15.07
C ILE A 202 -0.56 11.26 15.58
N TRP A 203 -1.51 11.14 14.66
CA TRP A 203 -2.90 10.94 15.03
C TRP A 203 -3.16 9.46 15.26
N SER A 204 -4.03 9.14 16.21
CA SER A 204 -4.53 7.80 16.42
C SER A 204 -6.04 7.81 16.63
N PHE A 205 -6.73 6.88 16.00
CA PHE A 205 -8.17 6.67 16.16
C PHE A 205 -8.40 5.39 16.95
N ASP A 206 -9.07 5.51 18.10
CA ASP A 206 -9.42 4.37 18.94
C ASP A 206 -10.80 3.85 18.56
N PHE A 207 -10.87 2.60 18.09
CA PHE A 207 -12.12 1.96 17.66
C PHE A 207 -13.09 1.68 18.82
N SER A 208 -12.63 1.74 20.07
CA SER A 208 -13.44 1.50 21.27
C SER A 208 -14.21 2.75 21.66
N THR A 209 -13.59 3.92 21.52
CA THR A 209 -14.16 5.23 21.88
C THR A 209 -14.62 6.03 20.67
N ASN A 210 -14.29 5.57 19.46
CA ASN A 210 -14.49 6.27 18.20
C ASN A 210 -13.90 7.68 18.22
N ALA A 211 -12.79 7.89 18.95
CA ALA A 211 -12.20 9.21 19.14
C ALA A 211 -10.79 9.28 18.56
N TRP A 212 -10.47 10.46 18.01
CA TRP A 212 -9.12 10.79 17.57
C TRP A 212 -8.32 11.42 18.71
N THR A 213 -7.09 10.97 18.88
CA THR A 213 -6.12 11.54 19.83
C THR A 213 -4.77 11.74 19.17
N LYS A 214 -4.03 12.76 19.61
CA LYS A 214 -2.63 12.94 19.23
C LYS A 214 -1.72 12.16 20.15
N LYS A 215 -0.71 11.52 19.59
CA LYS A 215 0.35 10.84 20.34
C LYS A 215 1.71 11.43 19.97
N THR A 216 2.51 11.73 20.99
CA THR A 216 3.87 12.24 20.81
C THR A 216 4.82 11.09 20.51
N THR A 217 5.63 11.24 19.47
CA THR A 217 6.72 10.32 19.14
C THR A 217 8.02 10.76 19.81
N LYS A 218 8.96 9.82 19.92
CA LYS A 218 10.22 9.97 20.66
C LYS A 218 11.40 9.63 19.76
N SER A 219 12.59 10.03 20.19
CA SER A 219 13.85 9.65 19.57
C SER A 219 14.97 9.74 20.60
N LYS A 220 15.70 8.65 20.86
CA LYS A 220 16.88 8.68 21.74
C LYS A 220 17.98 9.60 21.23
N THR A 221 18.14 9.68 19.91
CA THR A 221 19.17 10.52 19.27
C THR A 221 18.72 11.96 19.06
N GLN A 222 17.48 12.31 19.46
CA GLN A 222 16.84 13.61 19.19
C GLN A 222 16.72 13.95 17.70
N LYS A 223 16.90 12.96 16.81
CA LYS A 223 16.70 13.09 15.37
C LYS A 223 15.34 12.55 14.96
N PHE A 224 14.71 13.22 14.01
CA PHE A 224 13.43 12.86 13.43
C PHE A 224 13.54 12.98 11.90
N PRO A 225 12.64 12.32 11.13
CA PRO A 225 12.57 12.55 9.70
C PRO A 225 12.40 14.05 9.41
N GLY A 226 13.21 14.58 8.49
CA GLY A 226 13.06 15.95 8.01
C GLY A 226 11.68 16.22 7.38
N CYS A 227 11.23 17.48 7.40
CA CYS A 227 9.97 17.88 6.78
C CYS A 227 9.99 17.62 5.26
N ARG A 228 9.04 16.80 4.79
CA ARG A 228 8.99 16.26 3.42
C ARG A 228 7.53 16.05 3.01
N ILE A 229 7.27 15.92 1.72
CA ILE A 229 6.01 15.49 1.14
C ILE A 229 6.27 14.37 0.13
N GLU A 230 5.21 13.68 -0.30
CA GLU A 230 5.29 12.66 -1.36
C GLU A 230 6.26 11.51 -1.00
N GLU A 231 6.47 11.31 0.29
CA GLU A 231 7.10 10.14 0.88
C GLU A 231 6.22 8.90 0.74
N SER A 232 6.78 7.76 1.11
CA SER A 232 6.04 6.52 1.20
C SER A 232 6.27 5.84 2.55
N LEU A 233 5.18 5.34 3.12
CA LEU A 233 5.17 4.61 4.38
C LEU A 233 4.72 3.16 4.13
N ALA A 234 5.45 2.22 4.71
CA ALA A 234 5.09 0.82 4.75
C ALA A 234 4.95 0.34 6.19
N PHE A 235 4.05 -0.59 6.43
CA PHE A 235 3.77 -1.09 7.77
C PHE A 235 4.06 -2.58 7.86
N SER A 236 4.56 -2.95 9.02
CA SER A 236 4.86 -4.32 9.45
C SER A 236 4.07 -4.59 10.73
N SER A 237 4.28 -5.75 11.36
CA SER A 237 3.50 -6.16 12.54
C SER A 237 3.50 -5.14 13.68
N ASN A 238 4.65 -4.52 13.97
CA ASN A 238 4.81 -3.55 15.06
C ASN A 238 5.63 -2.30 14.67
N CYS A 239 6.06 -2.20 13.41
CA CYS A 239 6.87 -1.08 12.96
C CYS A 239 6.30 -0.43 11.69
N CYS A 240 6.56 0.86 11.54
CA CYS A 240 6.35 1.62 10.32
C CYS A 240 7.70 2.01 9.72
N TYR A 241 7.81 1.97 8.41
CA TYR A 241 9.00 2.38 7.67
C TYR A 241 8.66 3.54 6.74
N LEU A 242 9.32 4.68 6.93
CA LEU A 242 9.23 5.85 6.07
C LEU A 242 10.42 5.85 5.11
N SER A 243 10.18 6.14 3.83
CA SER A 243 11.25 6.24 2.85
C SER A 243 11.05 7.40 1.89
N GLY A 244 12.16 8.04 1.53
CA GLY A 244 12.21 9.09 0.52
C GLY A 244 11.28 10.27 0.82
N GLY A 245 10.65 10.80 -0.23
CA GLY A 245 9.91 12.06 -0.22
C GLY A 245 10.79 13.23 -0.64
N ARG A 246 10.21 14.43 -0.69
CA ARG A 246 10.92 15.65 -1.09
C ARG A 246 10.49 16.87 -0.29
N ASN A 247 11.38 17.84 -0.19
CA ASN A 247 11.09 19.17 0.29
C ASN A 247 11.17 20.16 -0.89
N ARG A 248 10.02 20.67 -1.34
CA ARG A 248 9.95 21.59 -2.50
C ARG A 248 10.70 22.90 -2.24
N SER A 249 10.57 23.45 -1.03
CA SER A 249 11.18 24.73 -0.66
C SER A 249 12.71 24.64 -0.60
N LEU A 250 13.24 23.56 -0.04
CA LEU A 250 14.68 23.32 0.06
C LEU A 250 15.27 22.64 -1.19
N LYS A 251 14.43 22.24 -2.15
CA LYS A 251 14.82 21.45 -3.34
C LYS A 251 15.58 20.17 -2.99
N ILE A 252 15.24 19.55 -1.86
CA ILE A 252 15.83 18.29 -1.40
C ILE A 252 14.93 17.14 -1.81
N ILE A 253 15.52 16.08 -2.35
CA ILE A 253 14.85 14.78 -2.50
C ILE A 253 15.57 13.81 -1.56
N TYR A 254 14.83 13.20 -0.67
CA TYR A 254 15.36 12.35 0.37
C TYR A 254 15.58 10.92 -0.13
N SER A 255 16.63 10.27 0.36
CA SER A 255 16.92 8.84 0.16
C SER A 255 16.98 8.07 1.47
N ASP A 256 16.86 8.73 2.62
CA ASP A 256 16.87 8.13 3.94
C ASP A 256 15.68 7.17 4.14
N ILE A 257 15.87 6.20 5.04
CA ILE A 257 14.84 5.29 5.50
C ILE A 257 14.77 5.39 7.01
N TRP A 258 13.58 5.65 7.53
CA TRP A 258 13.30 5.75 8.95
C TRP A 258 12.37 4.62 9.38
N LYS A 259 12.50 4.20 10.62
CA LYS A 259 11.66 3.21 11.28
C LYS A 259 11.01 3.84 12.51
N LEU A 260 9.70 3.68 12.65
CA LEU A 260 8.95 3.99 13.87
C LEU A 260 8.50 2.69 14.52
N ASP A 261 8.86 2.47 15.78
CA ASP A 261 8.30 1.39 16.59
C ASP A 261 6.93 1.83 17.14
N LEU A 262 5.87 1.07 16.85
CA LEU A 262 4.49 1.45 17.20
C LEU A 262 4.15 1.23 18.68
N GLU A 263 4.91 0.40 19.37
CA GLU A 263 4.74 0.15 20.81
C GLU A 263 5.25 1.34 21.63
N THR A 264 6.46 1.78 21.30
CA THR A 264 7.18 2.83 22.03
C THR A 264 6.98 4.23 21.44
N LEU A 265 6.51 4.29 20.19
CA LEU A 265 6.47 5.49 19.35
C LEU A 265 7.84 6.14 19.17
N GLU A 266 8.89 5.33 19.08
CA GLU A 266 10.26 5.80 18.90
C GLU A 266 10.73 5.70 17.44
N TRP A 267 11.26 6.81 16.93
CA TRP A 267 11.86 6.91 15.59
C TRP A 267 13.35 6.53 15.61
N TYR A 268 13.77 5.82 14.56
CA TYR A 268 15.13 5.41 14.29
C TYR A 268 15.46 5.66 12.81
N GLU A 269 16.58 6.29 12.53
CA GLU A 269 17.15 6.32 11.17
C GLU A 269 17.86 4.98 10.93
N LEU A 270 17.65 4.36 9.77
CA LEU A 270 18.33 3.11 9.42
C LEU A 270 19.70 3.42 8.80
N ASP A 271 20.67 2.53 9.00
CA ASP A 271 22.06 2.71 8.52
C ASP A 271 22.21 2.55 7.00
N TYR A 272 21.13 2.29 6.28
CA TYR A 272 21.07 2.14 4.85
C TYR A 272 19.99 3.04 4.24
N SER A 273 20.18 3.40 2.97
CA SER A 273 19.35 4.36 2.24
C SER A 273 19.04 3.87 0.83
N LEU A 274 18.04 4.49 0.20
CA LEU A 274 17.74 4.32 -1.21
C LEU A 274 18.95 4.71 -2.06
N ARG A 275 19.15 4.02 -3.20
CA ARG A 275 20.28 4.32 -4.11
C ARG A 275 20.29 5.78 -4.58
N THR A 276 19.10 6.35 -4.78
CA THR A 276 18.89 7.74 -5.13
C THR A 276 17.69 8.29 -4.39
N GLY A 277 17.64 9.61 -4.19
CA GLY A 277 16.45 10.24 -3.64
C GLY A 277 15.22 9.99 -4.52
N LEU A 278 14.10 9.63 -3.89
CA LEU A 278 12.86 9.21 -4.55
C LEU A 278 11.64 9.87 -3.91
N TYR A 279 10.61 10.17 -4.71
CA TYR A 279 9.30 10.66 -4.25
C TYR A 279 8.18 10.12 -5.15
N LEU A 280 6.94 10.11 -4.64
CA LEU A 280 5.76 9.50 -5.30
C LEU A 280 5.90 7.99 -5.60
N HIS A 281 6.87 7.32 -4.97
CA HIS A 281 6.99 5.86 -5.00
C HIS A 281 5.99 5.20 -4.03
N CYS A 282 5.89 3.88 -4.11
CA CYS A 282 5.21 3.09 -3.09
C CYS A 282 6.21 2.21 -2.35
N THR A 283 5.89 1.91 -1.10
CA THR A 283 6.62 0.96 -0.28
C THR A 283 5.67 -0.02 0.38
N SER A 284 6.13 -1.26 0.58
CA SER A 284 5.37 -2.30 1.26
C SER A 284 6.33 -3.28 1.93
N VAL A 285 5.92 -3.85 3.06
CA VAL A 285 6.70 -4.88 3.76
C VAL A 285 6.12 -6.25 3.44
N VAL A 286 6.95 -7.17 2.96
CA VAL A 286 6.60 -8.56 2.69
C VAL A 286 7.17 -9.44 3.79
N ASP A 287 6.37 -10.38 4.30
CA ASP A 287 6.73 -11.34 5.35
C ASP A 287 7.33 -10.72 6.64
N ASP A 288 6.99 -9.47 6.98
CA ASP A 288 7.59 -8.69 8.10
C ASP A 288 9.12 -8.49 7.98
N CYS A 289 9.74 -8.90 6.86
CA CYS A 289 11.19 -9.02 6.70
C CYS A 289 11.77 -8.13 5.61
N TYR A 290 11.05 -7.98 4.49
CA TYR A 290 11.57 -7.30 3.32
C TYR A 290 10.77 -6.03 3.03
N LEU A 291 11.44 -4.89 3.06
CA LEU A 291 10.88 -3.63 2.59
C LEU A 291 11.14 -3.50 1.09
N PHE A 292 10.08 -3.48 0.30
CA PHE A 292 10.13 -3.25 -1.13
C PHE A 292 9.74 -1.82 -1.46
N ILE A 293 10.46 -1.23 -2.42
CA ILE A 293 10.22 0.10 -2.97
C ILE A 293 10.03 -0.04 -4.47
N PHE A 294 8.97 0.57 -5.01
CA PHE A 294 8.67 0.52 -6.42
C PHE A 294 8.17 1.86 -6.97
N GLY A 295 8.63 2.21 -8.17
CA GLY A 295 8.17 3.37 -8.93
C GLY A 295 8.69 4.70 -8.40
N GLY A 296 7.90 5.76 -8.62
CA GLY A 296 8.26 7.13 -8.23
C GLY A 296 9.19 7.85 -9.20
N TYR A 297 9.58 9.07 -8.83
CA TYR A 297 10.56 9.88 -9.55
C TYR A 297 11.88 9.93 -8.78
N GLY A 298 12.97 9.65 -9.49
CA GLY A 298 14.33 9.79 -8.96
C GLY A 298 14.88 11.20 -9.13
N SER A 299 15.92 11.53 -8.36
CA SER A 299 16.66 12.80 -8.49
C SER A 299 17.39 12.97 -9.82
N ARG A 300 17.66 11.86 -10.53
CA ARG A 300 18.21 11.85 -11.89
C ARG A 300 17.10 11.39 -12.82
N SER A 301 16.81 12.18 -13.86
CA SER A 301 15.76 11.96 -14.87
C SER A 301 15.83 10.63 -15.62
N ASN A 302 16.84 9.78 -15.37
CA ASN A 302 17.16 8.60 -16.17
C ASN A 302 16.98 7.24 -15.46
N ASN A 303 16.58 7.18 -14.19
CA ASN A 303 16.31 5.90 -13.52
C ASN A 303 14.86 5.48 -13.71
N HIS A 304 14.59 4.83 -14.83
CA HIS A 304 13.24 4.60 -15.35
C HIS A 304 12.52 3.36 -14.81
N ASN A 305 13.11 2.60 -13.85
CA ASN A 305 12.50 1.40 -13.23
C ASN A 305 13.07 1.18 -11.82
N THR A 306 12.72 2.04 -10.87
CA THR A 306 13.13 1.87 -9.47
C THR A 306 12.40 0.66 -8.87
N PHE A 307 13.16 -0.38 -8.56
CA PHE A 307 12.72 -1.51 -7.75
C PHE A 307 13.85 -1.88 -6.78
N GLU A 308 13.66 -1.57 -5.50
CA GLU A 308 14.68 -1.79 -4.46
C GLU A 308 14.11 -2.66 -3.33
N ARG A 309 14.97 -3.48 -2.72
CA ARG A 309 14.62 -4.38 -1.62
C ARG A 309 15.62 -4.22 -0.48
N PHE A 310 15.11 -4.09 0.74
CA PHE A 310 15.90 -4.01 1.97
C PHE A 310 15.46 -5.06 2.98
N ILE A 311 16.39 -5.62 3.74
CA ILE A 311 16.09 -6.51 4.86
C ILE A 311 15.89 -5.64 6.10
N VAL A 312 14.63 -5.50 6.56
CA VAL A 312 14.28 -4.73 7.76
C VAL A 312 14.19 -5.60 9.01
N ARG A 313 14.03 -6.91 8.83
CA ARG A 313 14.10 -7.93 9.87
C ARG A 313 14.75 -9.19 9.27
N PRO A 314 15.63 -9.89 10.01
CA PRO A 314 16.21 -11.14 9.52
C PRO A 314 15.13 -12.15 9.13
N PRO A 315 15.18 -12.71 7.90
CA PRO A 315 14.22 -13.73 7.47
C PRO A 315 14.42 -15.02 8.27
N THR A 316 13.34 -15.79 8.41
CA THR A 316 13.40 -17.10 9.06
C THR A 316 14.18 -18.10 8.19
N LEU A 317 14.78 -19.11 8.80
CA LEU A 317 15.39 -20.22 8.07
C LEU A 317 14.38 -20.93 7.17
N TYR A 318 13.12 -21.00 7.60
CA TYR A 318 12.03 -21.54 6.79
C TYR A 318 11.85 -20.74 5.48
N ARG A 319 11.78 -19.41 5.57
CA ARG A 319 11.70 -18.52 4.41
C ARG A 319 12.89 -18.70 3.47
N LEU A 320 14.11 -18.70 4.01
CA LEU A 320 15.33 -18.88 3.21
C LEU A 320 15.38 -20.26 2.53
N GLY A 321 14.94 -21.31 3.23
CA GLY A 321 14.82 -22.66 2.68
C GLY A 321 13.84 -22.71 1.51
N ARG A 322 12.67 -22.07 1.65
CA ARG A 322 11.68 -21.97 0.56
C ARG A 322 12.26 -21.27 -0.68
N GLU A 323 12.93 -20.14 -0.49
CA GLU A 323 13.61 -19.43 -1.60
C GLU A 323 14.65 -20.33 -2.29
N SER A 324 15.49 -21.01 -1.50
CA SER A 324 16.53 -21.88 -2.02
C SER A 324 15.97 -23.06 -2.82
N ILE A 325 14.83 -23.62 -2.38
CA ILE A 325 14.18 -24.74 -3.07
C ILE A 325 13.54 -24.25 -4.37
N ILE A 326 12.72 -23.19 -4.31
CA ILE A 326 11.97 -22.65 -5.45
C ILE A 326 12.91 -22.17 -6.56
N ARG A 327 14.03 -21.53 -6.20
CA ARG A 327 15.01 -21.01 -7.17
C ARG A 327 16.03 -22.06 -7.63
N SER A 328 15.94 -23.30 -7.12
CA SER A 328 16.90 -24.33 -7.47
C SER A 328 16.65 -24.85 -8.89
N PRO A 329 17.70 -25.05 -9.72
CA PRO A 329 17.55 -25.75 -10.99
C PRO A 329 17.10 -27.21 -10.81
N ASN A 330 17.24 -27.77 -9.60
CA ASN A 330 16.80 -29.12 -9.24
C ASN A 330 15.44 -29.12 -8.52
N PHE A 331 14.59 -28.10 -8.72
CA PHE A 331 13.30 -27.96 -8.04
C PHE A 331 12.46 -29.24 -8.06
N GLU A 332 12.23 -29.84 -9.24
CA GLU A 332 11.44 -31.07 -9.37
C GLU A 332 12.03 -32.23 -8.57
N ARG A 333 13.36 -32.37 -8.59
CA ARG A 333 14.03 -33.40 -7.80
C ARG A 333 13.86 -33.15 -6.31
N HIS A 334 13.93 -31.90 -5.83
CA HIS A 334 13.67 -31.61 -4.43
C HIS A 334 12.22 -31.95 -4.03
N MET A 335 11.24 -31.72 -4.92
CA MET A 335 9.83 -32.04 -4.65
C MET A 335 9.60 -33.54 -4.41
N GLU A 336 10.42 -34.44 -4.98
CA GLU A 336 10.29 -35.89 -4.77
C GLU A 336 10.61 -36.34 -3.34
N TYR A 337 11.48 -35.62 -2.62
CA TYR A 337 11.93 -35.98 -1.28
C TYR A 337 11.22 -35.21 -0.16
N LEU A 338 10.39 -34.23 -0.52
CA LEU A 338 9.66 -33.43 0.46
C LEU A 338 8.35 -34.12 0.86
N PRO A 339 7.93 -33.96 2.13
CA PRO A 339 6.59 -34.38 2.55
C PRO A 339 5.50 -33.75 1.68
N PRO A 340 4.38 -34.46 1.40
CA PRO A 340 3.33 -34.00 0.49
C PRO A 340 2.79 -32.59 0.80
N PHE A 341 2.67 -32.25 2.08
CA PHE A 341 2.26 -30.93 2.54
C PHE A 341 3.11 -29.80 1.93
N PHE A 342 4.43 -29.94 1.93
CA PHE A 342 5.33 -28.94 1.37
C PHE A 342 5.24 -28.90 -0.16
N VAL A 343 5.06 -30.05 -0.81
CA VAL A 343 4.93 -30.13 -2.26
C VAL A 343 3.71 -29.33 -2.74
N ASP A 344 2.57 -29.48 -2.07
CA ASP A 344 1.34 -28.74 -2.40
C ASP A 344 1.51 -27.23 -2.19
N GLU A 345 2.15 -26.84 -1.09
CA GLU A 345 2.49 -25.44 -0.80
C GLU A 345 3.39 -24.84 -1.89
N PHE A 346 4.47 -25.53 -2.28
CA PHE A 346 5.41 -25.04 -3.29
C PHE A 346 4.76 -24.96 -4.68
N ARG A 347 4.00 -25.97 -5.08
CA ARG A 347 3.32 -25.99 -6.39
C ARG A 347 2.24 -24.92 -6.51
N THR A 348 1.55 -24.59 -5.42
CA THR A 348 0.57 -23.50 -5.41
C THR A 348 1.27 -22.15 -5.61
N ASN A 349 2.44 -21.96 -5.00
CA ASN A 349 3.22 -20.74 -5.14
C ASN A 349 3.91 -20.59 -6.50
N CYS A 350 4.27 -21.68 -7.18
CA CYS A 350 4.79 -21.59 -8.55
C CYS A 350 3.71 -21.27 -9.60
N LYS A 351 2.43 -21.46 -9.25
CA LYS A 351 1.31 -21.06 -10.12
C LYS A 351 0.94 -19.58 -10.01
N LEU A 352 1.52 -18.84 -9.07
CA LEU A 352 1.30 -17.41 -8.79
C LEU A 352 2.60 -16.62 -8.90
#